data_AF-A0A8T4YIX7-F1
#
_entry.id   AF-A0A8T4YIX7-F1
#
_cell.length_a   1.000
_cell.length_b   1.000
_cell.length_c   1.000
_cell.angle_alpha   90.00
_cell.angle_beta   90.00
_cell.angle_gamma   90.00
#
_symmetry.space_group_name_H-M   'P 1'
#
loop_
_entity.id
_entity.type
_entity.pdbx_description
1 polymer ?
#
loop_
_entity_poly.entity_id
_entity_poly.type
_entity_poly.pdbx_seq_one_letter_code
_entity_poly.pdbx_strand_id
1 'polypeptide(L)' 'MSFWREWGFNMIGVFICKCGGNISGTVDCEKVKDSIKDQPDVKTIQVTEFLCSKPGIQIIRDSIR' A
#
# COMPACT_ATOMS: atom_id res chain seq x y z
N MET A 1 -10.62 0.52 -20.33
CA MET A 1 -10.11 1.84 -20.76
C MET A 1 -10.73 3.01 -19.98
N SER A 2 -11.32 2.77 -18.80
CA SER A 2 -12.13 3.76 -18.05
C SER A 2 -11.66 4.00 -16.60
N PHE A 3 -10.74 3.19 -16.07
CA PHE A 3 -10.35 3.25 -14.66
C PHE A 3 -9.59 4.53 -14.29
N TRP A 4 -8.73 5.03 -15.19
CA TRP A 4 -7.93 6.24 -14.99
C TRP A 4 -8.70 7.57 -15.07
N ARG A 5 -9.98 7.57 -15.50
CA ARG A 5 -10.77 8.81 -15.67
C ARG A 5 -11.43 9.30 -14.38
N GLU A 6 -11.73 8.39 -13.44
CA GLU A 6 -12.27 8.73 -12.11
C GLU A 6 -11.15 9.03 -11.10
N TRP A 7 -9.94 8.59 -11.45
CA TRP A 7 -8.74 8.70 -10.68
C TRP A 7 -8.07 10.07 -11.02
N GLY A 8 -8.33 11.11 -10.21
CA GLY A 8 -7.74 12.46 -10.38
C GLY A 8 -6.20 12.48 -10.30
N PHE A 9 -5.54 13.55 -10.76
CA PHE A 9 -4.08 13.60 -11.03
C PHE A 9 -3.12 13.15 -9.89
N ASN A 10 -3.58 13.06 -8.64
CA ASN A 10 -2.78 12.69 -7.46
C ASN A 10 -3.43 11.56 -6.68
N MET A 11 -3.16 10.30 -7.04
CA MET A 11 -3.56 9.18 -6.19
C MET A 11 -2.40 8.32 -5.82
N ILE A 12 -2.43 7.94 -4.56
CA ILE A 12 -1.32 7.32 -3.88
C ILE A 12 -1.80 5.95 -3.40
N GLY A 13 -1.08 4.91 -3.81
CA GLY A 13 -1.15 3.60 -3.20
C GLY A 13 -0.01 3.45 -2.20
N VAL A 14 -0.33 3.11 -0.96
CA VAL A 14 0.65 2.93 0.10
C VAL A 14 0.78 1.45 0.45
N PHE A 15 1.98 0.91 0.35
CA PHE A 15 2.26 -0.50 0.61
C PHE A 15 3.34 -0.61 1.68
N ILE A 16 2.95 -1.08 2.85
CA ILE A 16 3.81 -1.16 4.04
C ILE A 16 4.32 -2.60 4.15
N CYS A 17 5.63 -2.77 4.21
CA CYS A 17 6.28 -4.08 4.32
C CYS A 17 6.60 -4.40 5.78
N LYS A 18 6.26 -5.60 6.25
CA LYS A 18 6.69 -6.13 7.55
C LYS A 18 8.11 -6.70 7.51
N CYS A 19 8.55 -7.13 6.32
CA CYS A 19 9.88 -7.69 6.03
C CYS A 19 10.23 -8.87 6.95
N GLY A 20 9.28 -9.78 7.18
CA GLY A 20 9.53 -10.97 8.00
C GLY A 20 9.92 -10.65 9.44
N GLY A 21 9.44 -9.53 9.99
CA GLY A 21 9.82 -9.07 11.33
C GLY A 21 10.98 -8.08 11.36
N ASN A 22 11.76 -7.90 10.28
CA ASN A 22 12.85 -6.92 10.27
C ASN A 22 12.35 -5.49 10.47
N ILE A 23 11.15 -5.18 9.95
CA ILE A 23 10.50 -3.88 10.15
C ILE A 23 9.47 -4.01 11.26
N SER A 24 8.56 -4.99 11.17
CA SER A 24 7.44 -5.10 12.12
C SER A 24 7.85 -5.54 13.53
N GLY A 25 9.09 -5.99 13.73
CA GLY A 25 9.65 -6.25 15.06
C GLY A 25 10.00 -4.98 15.84
N THR A 26 10.06 -3.82 15.18
CA THR A 26 10.35 -2.52 15.82
C THR A 26 9.27 -1.48 15.52
N VAL A 27 8.69 -1.50 14.33
CA VAL A 27 7.68 -0.56 13.87
C VAL A 27 6.31 -1.21 13.90
N ASP A 28 5.34 -0.55 14.54
CA ASP A 28 3.93 -0.93 14.43
C ASP A 28 3.39 -0.52 13.06
N CYS A 29 3.47 -1.44 12.09
CA CYS A 29 3.04 -1.19 10.72
C CYS A 29 1.53 -0.92 10.59
N GLU A 30 0.69 -1.43 11.49
CA GLU A 30 -0.75 -1.15 11.47
C GLU A 30 -1.02 0.28 11.94
N LYS A 31 -0.32 0.72 12.99
CA LYS A 31 -0.37 2.13 13.43
C LYS A 31 0.12 3.09 12.34
N VAL A 32 1.13 2.71 11.55
CA VAL A 32 1.56 3.50 10.39
C VAL A 32 0.47 3.58 9.33
N LYS A 33 -0.25 2.48 9.04
CA LYS A 33 -1.41 2.50 8.15
C LYS A 33 -2.50 3.42 8.67
N ASP A 34 -2.82 3.33 9.96
CA ASP A 34 -3.87 4.13 10.59
C ASP A 34 -3.58 5.63 10.58
N SER A 35 -2.31 6.06 10.62
CA SER A 35 -1.96 7.48 10.63
C SER A 35 -2.15 8.20 9.30
N ILE A 36 -2.31 7.45 8.20
CA ILE A 36 -2.41 7.99 6.83
C ILE A 36 -3.70 7.60 6.10
N LYS A 37 -4.56 6.76 6.71
CA LYS A 37 -5.78 6.25 6.06
C LYS A 37 -6.79 7.31 5.68
N ASP A 38 -6.77 8.45 6.37
CA ASP A 38 -7.72 9.55 6.16
C ASP A 38 -7.18 10.60 5.15
N GLN A 39 -6.02 10.35 4.54
CA GLN A 39 -5.46 11.26 3.53
C GLN A 39 -6.29 11.20 2.23
N PRO A 40 -6.84 12.33 1.73
CA PRO A 40 -7.77 12.34 0.58
C PRO A 40 -7.24 11.69 -0.70
N ASP A 41 -5.92 11.79 -0.91
CA ASP A 41 -5.24 11.29 -2.11
C ASP A 41 -4.83 9.81 -1.98
N VAL A 42 -4.93 9.22 -0.79
CA VAL A 42 -4.58 7.82 -0.56
C VAL A 42 -5.78 6.93 -0.87
N LYS A 43 -5.65 6.09 -1.90
CA LYS A 43 -6.76 5.24 -2.40
C LYS A 43 -6.66 3.78 -2.03
N THR A 44 -5.45 3.32 -1.69
CA THR A 44 -5.22 1.97 -1.19
C THR A 44 -4.10 2.00 -0.18
N ILE A 45 -4.28 1.24 0.91
CA ILE A 45 -3.24 0.98 1.89
C ILE A 45 -3.21 -0.50 2.18
N GLN A 46 -2.05 -1.13 2.01
CA GLN A 46 -1.86 -2.55 2.26
C GLN A 46 -0.67 -2.74 3.19
N VAL A 47 -0.82 -3.59 4.21
CA VAL A 47 0.28 -4.06 5.04
C VAL A 47 0.56 -5.50 4.63
N THR A 48 1.79 -5.79 4.20
CA THR A 48 2.16 -7.08 3.59
C THR A 48 3.41 -7.65 4.25
N GLU A 49 3.51 -8.98 4.32
CA GLU A 49 4.65 -9.62 4.97
C GLU A 49 5.96 -9.38 4.20
N PHE A 50 5.94 -9.62 2.90
CA PHE A 50 7.08 -9.46 2.00
C PHE A 50 6.65 -8.76 0.70
N LEU A 51 6.71 -7.43 0.69
CA LEU A 51 6.26 -6.65 -0.46
C LEU A 51 7.08 -6.94 -1.74
N CYS A 52 8.37 -7.24 -1.61
CA CYS A 52 9.24 -7.56 -2.74
C CYS A 52 9.01 -8.97 -3.32
N SER A 53 8.22 -9.82 -2.66
CA SER A 53 7.92 -11.17 -3.14
C SER A 53 7.03 -11.14 -4.39
N LYS A 54 6.98 -12.25 -5.14
CA LYS A 54 6.08 -12.36 -6.30
C LYS A 54 4.62 -11.99 -5.95
N PRO A 55 4.02 -12.51 -4.86
CA PRO A 55 2.70 -12.07 -4.40
C PRO A 55 2.65 -10.58 -4.04
N GLY A 56 3.66 -10.05 -3.35
CA GLY A 56 3.70 -8.64 -2.95
C GLY A 56 3.73 -7.67 -4.14
N ILE A 57 4.54 -7.96 -5.16
CA ILE A 57 4.58 -7.15 -6.38
C ILE A 57 3.27 -7.29 -7.18
N GLN A 58 2.62 -8.45 -7.15
CA GLN A 58 1.35 -8.65 -7.83
C GLN A 58 0.24 -7.76 -7.23
N ILE A 59 0.21 -7.61 -5.90
CA ILE A 59 -0.70 -6.67 -5.20
C ILE A 59 -0.55 -5.24 -5.73
N ILE A 60 0.69 -4.76 -5.91
CA ILE A 60 0.95 -3.41 -6.45
C ILE A 60 0.42 -3.30 -7.88
N ARG A 61 0.73 -4.26 -8.75
CA ARG A 61 0.30 -4.24 -10.15
C ARG A 61 -1.21 -4.22 -10.30
N ASP A 62 -1.89 -5.04 -9.50
CA ASP A 62 -3.35 -5.12 -9.55
C ASP A 62 -4.01 -3.87 -8.96
N SER A 63 -3.35 -3.17 -8.04
CA SER A 63 -3.86 -1.90 -7.48
C SER A 63 -3.74 -0.70 -8.43
N ILE A 64 -3.00 -0.82 -9.54
CA ILE A 64 -2.76 0.25 -10.52
C ILE A 64 -3.72 0.14 -11.73
N ARG A 65 -4.35 -1.01 -11.93
CA ARG A 65 -5.17 -1.31 -13.12
C ARG A 65 -6.58 -0.75 -13.00
#